data_AF-A0A1F5YIX6-F1
#
_entry.id   AF-A0A1F5YIX6-F1
#
_cell.length_a   1.000
_cell.length_b   1.000
_cell.length_c   1.000
_cell.angle_alpha   90.00
_cell.angle_beta   90.00
_cell.angle_gamma   90.00
#
_symmetry.space_group_name_H-M   'P 1'
#
loop_
_entity.id
_entity.type
_entity.pdbx_description
1 polymer ?
#
loop_
_entity_poly.entity_id
_entity_poly.type
_entity_poly.pdbx_seq_one_letter_code
_entity_poly.pdbx_strand_id
1 'polypeptide(L)'
;MKKAFLLVLFVGLIIRILLVGNPGFEADISFWKSWGLAAIDHGIVWTSLNTNINYPPGFIYILYLMTKIYSLFADPHDYYNFWQLNNFWFLLASKSIAIVFDTIIAALIYWFFSQTEKLKQLGANLQTTNDQRPKTNTLPLILATIFYLNPVVIIDSALWGQVESLGIFFTLAAIILLFYRKPLLATAIFAVGPMLKLQNIIFIPIYFIFLGRFFDYRTVIKSTAVAVTVFFITVLPFIFAQQMNQVLFLLTVNSDYFPWLSLNAHNLWWIVARARGMETTDKITVLGIMNAKRLGLLLFSSSYLLSCLLTYLKPTARNLLLSLTFAIFSFFLLTTQSHERYSYPVVILLLFLYPFLSNALRPKTKVYFWFLYSLFTLNIFFNIHTGLIFNYPNNGWNLLTSITSRGLTLINSYFSILLYFLLYPFLFSQISFLFFPLAITLLIALISLSHASYYLKGRVSLTSFRPIIVRQDFESLQVNKAVNSATGWKKWNRLSNNYFFYRRGFGTHAISNLTFDINRRFSSFATDIGVDTEASTDASVVFQIWGDGRKLFESRKMGRFDFPQSIKVNISGVKFLGLIVTDAGDGINSDHADWLNPVLYK
;
A
#
# COMPACT_ATOMS: atom_id res chain seq x y z
N MET A 1 -8.05 6.22 39.19
CA MET A 1 -7.48 6.10 37.83
C MET A 1 -7.55 4.68 37.25
N LYS A 2 -6.92 3.66 37.87
CA LYS A 2 -6.98 2.27 37.36
C LYS A 2 -8.42 1.72 37.20
N LYS A 3 -9.27 1.88 38.22
CA LYS A 3 -10.70 1.49 38.14
C LYS A 3 -11.44 2.17 36.98
N ALA A 4 -11.18 3.45 36.75
CA ALA A 4 -11.78 4.20 35.64
C ALA A 4 -11.27 3.69 34.28
N PHE A 5 -9.98 3.34 34.16
CA PHE A 5 -9.45 2.74 32.94
C PHE A 5 -10.07 1.36 32.66
N LEU A 6 -10.25 0.52 33.69
CA LEU A 6 -10.94 -0.76 33.54
C LEU A 6 -12.40 -0.57 33.11
N LEU A 7 -13.10 0.45 33.64
CA LEU A 7 -14.44 0.79 33.19
C LEU A 7 -14.47 1.20 31.71
N VAL A 8 -13.50 1.98 31.24
CA VAL A 8 -13.37 2.36 29.82
C VAL A 8 -13.15 1.12 28.94
N LEU A 9 -12.27 0.21 29.36
CA LEU A 9 -12.05 -1.06 28.64
C LEU A 9 -13.33 -1.90 28.60
N PHE A 10 -14.03 -2.02 29.72
CA PHE A 10 -15.28 -2.77 29.82
C PHE A 10 -16.35 -2.19 28.87
N VAL A 11 -16.62 -0.88 28.95
CA VAL A 11 -17.59 -0.21 28.07
C VAL A 11 -17.21 -0.35 26.60
N GLY A 12 -15.94 -0.11 26.25
CA GLY A 12 -15.48 -0.21 24.87
C GLY A 12 -15.47 -1.64 24.31
N LEU A 13 -15.29 -2.66 25.17
CA LEU A 13 -15.46 -4.07 24.79
C LEU A 13 -16.92 -4.42 24.54
N ILE A 14 -17.84 -3.97 25.40
CA ILE A 14 -19.30 -4.17 25.19
C ILE A 14 -19.71 -3.58 23.85
N ILE A 15 -19.32 -2.34 23.55
CA ILE A 15 -19.63 -1.71 22.25
C ILE A 15 -19.15 -2.57 21.09
N ARG A 16 -17.91 -3.09 21.15
CA ARG A 16 -17.36 -3.93 20.09
C ARG A 16 -18.10 -5.26 19.96
N ILE A 17 -18.39 -5.94 21.06
CA ILE A 17 -19.14 -7.21 21.08
C ILE A 17 -20.53 -7.05 20.45
N LEU A 18 -21.23 -5.95 20.77
CA LEU A 18 -22.53 -5.64 20.18
C LEU A 18 -22.48 -5.43 18.65
N LEU A 19 -21.32 -5.04 18.12
CA LEU A 19 -21.10 -4.82 16.68
C LEU A 19 -20.56 -6.05 15.94
N VAL A 20 -20.01 -7.05 16.64
CA VAL A 20 -19.37 -8.22 16.03
C VAL A 20 -20.30 -8.94 15.04
N GLY A 21 -21.59 -9.06 15.38
CA GLY A 21 -22.57 -9.77 14.55
C GLY A 21 -22.85 -9.13 13.18
N ASN A 22 -22.40 -7.90 12.94
CA ASN A 22 -22.46 -7.29 11.61
C ASN A 22 -21.47 -8.00 10.65
N PRO A 23 -21.85 -8.41 9.43
CA PRO A 23 -20.94 -9.07 8.50
C PRO A 23 -19.74 -8.22 8.04
N GLY A 24 -19.78 -6.90 8.20
CA GLY A 24 -18.68 -6.00 7.85
C GLY A 24 -18.44 -5.93 6.34
N PHE A 25 -17.18 -6.03 5.92
CA PHE A 25 -16.86 -6.10 4.49
C PHE A 25 -16.82 -7.56 4.04
N GLU A 26 -17.92 -8.02 3.45
CA GLU A 26 -18.20 -9.45 3.29
C GLU A 26 -17.16 -10.19 2.45
N ALA A 27 -16.56 -9.52 1.45
CA ALA A 27 -15.48 -10.10 0.66
C ALA A 27 -14.23 -10.37 1.52
N ASP A 28 -13.85 -9.44 2.41
CA ASP A 28 -12.69 -9.62 3.29
C ASP A 28 -12.94 -10.80 4.24
N ILE A 29 -14.12 -10.86 4.86
CA ILE A 29 -14.51 -11.97 5.74
C ILE A 29 -14.51 -13.31 4.98
N SER A 30 -14.96 -13.32 3.73
CA SER A 30 -14.96 -14.52 2.88
C SER A 30 -13.53 -14.97 2.53
N PHE A 31 -12.62 -14.02 2.27
CA PHE A 31 -11.19 -14.34 2.07
C PHE A 31 -10.55 -14.87 3.35
N TRP A 32 -10.87 -14.29 4.52
CA TRP A 32 -10.41 -14.81 5.82
C TRP A 32 -10.85 -16.26 6.04
N LYS A 33 -12.11 -16.59 5.72
CA LYS A 33 -12.62 -17.97 5.78
C LYS A 33 -11.83 -18.90 4.87
N SER A 34 -11.75 -18.54 3.58
CA SER A 34 -11.10 -19.35 2.54
C SER A 34 -9.63 -19.61 2.86
N TRP A 35 -8.86 -18.54 3.09
CA TRP A 35 -7.41 -18.66 3.34
C TRP A 35 -7.11 -19.28 4.70
N GLY A 36 -7.93 -19.01 5.72
CA GLY A 36 -7.76 -19.60 7.05
C GLY A 36 -8.06 -21.11 7.07
N LEU A 37 -9.11 -21.56 6.36
CA LEU A 37 -9.39 -22.98 6.18
C LEU A 37 -8.23 -23.68 5.45
N ALA A 38 -7.79 -23.13 4.32
CA ALA A 38 -6.63 -23.64 3.58
C ALA A 38 -5.35 -23.71 4.44
N ALA A 39 -5.13 -22.73 5.33
CA ALA A 39 -3.98 -22.72 6.22
C ALA A 39 -4.03 -23.83 7.28
N ILE A 40 -5.22 -24.19 7.78
CA ILE A 40 -5.39 -25.30 8.72
C ILE A 40 -5.18 -26.65 8.04
N ASP A 41 -5.75 -26.83 6.85
CA ASP A 41 -5.81 -28.14 6.20
C ASP A 41 -4.50 -28.51 5.51
N HIS A 42 -3.79 -27.51 4.99
CA HIS A 42 -2.63 -27.73 4.11
C HIS A 42 -1.37 -26.95 4.52
N GLY A 43 -1.47 -26.06 5.52
CA GLY A 43 -0.36 -25.25 5.98
C GLY A 43 0.01 -24.07 5.06
N ILE A 44 0.86 -23.18 5.58
CA ILE A 44 1.06 -21.84 5.01
C ILE A 44 1.64 -21.82 3.59
N VAL A 45 2.53 -22.77 3.26
CA VAL A 45 3.20 -22.81 1.96
C VAL A 45 2.18 -23.20 0.89
N TRP A 46 1.37 -24.23 1.17
CA TRP A 46 0.31 -24.65 0.27
C TRP A 46 -0.71 -23.53 0.07
N THR A 47 -1.16 -22.87 1.15
CA THR A 47 -2.09 -21.74 1.07
C THR A 47 -1.56 -20.66 0.13
N SER A 48 -0.28 -20.31 0.24
CA SER A 48 0.31 -19.26 -0.58
C SER A 48 0.36 -19.59 -2.07
N LEU A 49 0.49 -20.87 -2.44
CA LEU A 49 0.64 -21.32 -3.83
C LEU A 49 -0.69 -21.62 -4.50
N ASN A 50 -1.69 -22.06 -3.73
CA ASN A 50 -2.94 -22.62 -4.24
C ASN A 50 -4.17 -21.74 -3.94
N THR A 51 -3.95 -20.54 -3.39
CA THR A 51 -5.02 -19.55 -3.18
C THR A 51 -4.64 -18.21 -3.80
N ASN A 52 -5.61 -17.31 -3.89
CA ASN A 52 -5.40 -15.94 -4.36
C ASN A 52 -4.93 -14.98 -3.26
N ILE A 53 -4.30 -15.48 -2.19
CA ILE A 53 -3.82 -14.65 -1.09
C ILE A 53 -2.80 -13.62 -1.56
N ASN A 54 -3.00 -12.38 -1.15
CA ASN A 54 -2.13 -11.25 -1.47
C ASN A 54 -1.47 -10.64 -0.23
N TYR A 55 -1.54 -11.28 0.93
CA TYR A 55 -0.85 -10.82 2.13
C TYR A 55 0.58 -11.37 2.23
N PRO A 56 1.49 -10.68 2.94
CA PRO A 56 2.81 -11.23 3.22
C PRO A 56 2.74 -12.54 4.03
N PRO A 57 3.76 -13.42 3.95
CA PRO A 57 3.70 -14.77 4.53
C PRO A 57 3.37 -14.81 6.03
N GLY A 58 3.81 -13.81 6.80
CA GLY A 58 3.55 -13.75 8.25
C GLY A 58 2.05 -13.66 8.57
N PHE A 59 1.25 -13.07 7.69
CA PHE A 59 -0.19 -12.93 7.92
C PHE A 59 -0.94 -14.27 7.83
N ILE A 60 -0.41 -15.26 7.12
CA ILE A 60 -1.03 -16.58 6.99
C ILE A 60 -1.08 -17.30 8.35
N TYR A 61 -0.11 -17.05 9.24
CA TYR A 61 -0.16 -17.55 10.62
C TYR A 61 -1.31 -16.94 11.43
N ILE A 62 -1.66 -15.67 11.17
CA ILE A 62 -2.81 -15.03 11.81
C ILE A 62 -4.10 -15.68 11.32
N LEU A 63 -4.20 -16.00 10.03
CA LEU A 63 -5.36 -16.68 9.46
C LEU A 63 -5.53 -18.10 9.99
N TYR A 64 -4.43 -18.84 10.10
CA TYR A 64 -4.41 -20.13 10.79
C TYR A 64 -4.96 -20.01 12.22
N LEU A 65 -4.48 -19.01 12.99
CA LEU A 65 -4.96 -18.77 14.35
C LEU A 65 -6.45 -18.39 14.39
N MET A 66 -6.92 -17.52 13.50
CA MET A 66 -8.32 -17.12 13.41
C MET A 66 -9.24 -18.33 13.24
N THR A 67 -8.94 -19.20 12.27
CA THR A 67 -9.77 -20.40 12.03
C THR A 67 -9.60 -21.44 13.14
N LYS A 68 -8.43 -21.51 13.81
CA LYS A 68 -8.25 -22.38 14.98
C LYS A 68 -9.09 -21.92 16.18
N ILE A 69 -9.19 -20.61 16.41
CA ILE A 69 -10.10 -20.07 17.43
C ILE A 69 -11.55 -20.42 17.09
N TYR A 70 -11.95 -20.28 15.82
CA TYR A 70 -13.29 -20.70 15.37
C TYR A 70 -13.55 -22.19 15.63
N SER A 71 -12.56 -23.06 15.38
CA SER A 71 -12.67 -24.51 15.58
C SER A 71 -12.92 -24.95 17.03
N LEU A 72 -12.78 -24.05 18.00
CA LEU A 72 -13.15 -24.29 19.40
C LEU A 72 -14.67 -24.23 19.62
N PHE A 73 -15.42 -23.60 18.72
CA PHE A 73 -16.86 -23.33 18.87
C PHE A 73 -17.72 -24.01 17.79
N ALA A 74 -17.17 -24.28 16.61
CA ALA A 74 -17.89 -24.90 15.49
C ALA A 74 -16.91 -25.59 14.51
N ASP A 75 -17.42 -26.50 13.69
CA ASP A 75 -16.60 -27.21 12.69
C ASP A 75 -16.36 -26.34 11.44
N PRO A 76 -15.11 -26.00 11.08
CA PRO A 76 -14.80 -25.28 9.85
C PRO A 76 -15.10 -26.05 8.56
N HIS A 77 -15.37 -27.36 8.64
CA HIS A 77 -15.73 -28.21 7.49
C HIS A 77 -17.23 -28.37 7.29
N ASP A 78 -18.06 -27.87 8.21
CA ASP A 78 -19.50 -27.76 7.97
C ASP A 78 -19.76 -26.63 6.98
N TYR A 79 -19.82 -26.97 5.70
CA TYR A 79 -20.01 -26.02 4.60
C TYR A 79 -21.21 -25.11 4.82
N TYR A 80 -22.35 -25.64 5.27
CA TYR A 80 -23.60 -24.89 5.37
C TYR A 80 -23.56 -23.84 6.47
N ASN A 81 -22.84 -24.10 7.56
CA ASN A 81 -22.71 -23.15 8.66
C ASN A 81 -21.48 -22.24 8.49
N PHE A 82 -20.34 -22.77 8.05
CA PHE A 82 -19.09 -22.03 7.92
C PHE A 82 -19.23 -20.85 6.95
N TRP A 83 -19.89 -21.03 5.81
CA TRP A 83 -19.98 -20.02 4.77
C TRP A 83 -21.09 -18.98 4.96
N GLN A 84 -21.94 -19.10 5.99
CA GLN A 84 -22.94 -18.07 6.29
C GLN A 84 -22.32 -16.72 6.62
N LEU A 85 -22.83 -15.65 6.02
CA LEU A 85 -22.34 -14.28 6.24
C LEU A 85 -22.51 -13.83 7.70
N ASN A 86 -23.58 -14.26 8.35
CA ASN A 86 -23.93 -13.97 9.74
C ASN A 86 -23.43 -15.05 10.72
N ASN A 87 -22.45 -15.89 10.34
CA ASN A 87 -21.84 -16.85 11.25
C ASN A 87 -21.14 -16.12 12.40
N PHE A 88 -21.85 -15.99 13.53
CA PHE A 88 -21.41 -15.21 14.68
C PHE A 88 -20.07 -15.70 15.23
N TRP A 89 -19.86 -17.02 15.33
CA TRP A 89 -18.62 -17.57 15.88
C TRP A 89 -17.41 -17.25 15.00
N PHE A 90 -17.56 -17.27 13.67
CA PHE A 90 -16.49 -16.88 12.77
C PHE A 90 -16.25 -15.37 12.83
N LEU A 91 -17.30 -14.55 12.83
CA LEU A 91 -17.19 -13.10 12.97
C LEU A 91 -16.51 -12.73 14.30
N LEU A 92 -16.85 -13.41 15.39
CA LEU A 92 -16.20 -13.23 16.69
C LEU A 92 -14.72 -13.62 16.61
N ALA A 93 -14.39 -14.80 16.07
CA ALA A 93 -13.00 -15.27 15.96
C ALA A 93 -12.14 -14.31 15.12
N SER A 94 -12.60 -13.97 13.92
CA SER A 94 -11.88 -13.08 12.98
C SER A 94 -11.71 -11.66 13.52
N LYS A 95 -12.78 -11.04 14.03
CA LYS A 95 -12.72 -9.67 14.54
C LYS A 95 -12.04 -9.57 15.90
N SER A 96 -12.00 -10.65 16.69
CA SER A 96 -11.34 -10.66 18.00
C SER A 96 -9.87 -10.29 17.92
N ILE A 97 -9.17 -10.65 16.84
CA ILE A 97 -7.77 -10.28 16.64
C ILE A 97 -7.62 -8.76 16.68
N ALA A 98 -8.37 -8.05 15.84
CA ALA A 98 -8.31 -6.58 15.79
C ALA A 98 -8.78 -5.95 17.11
N ILE A 99 -9.83 -6.48 17.73
CA ILE A 99 -10.35 -6.01 19.03
C ILE A 99 -9.30 -6.16 20.14
N VAL A 100 -8.60 -7.30 20.19
CA VAL A 100 -7.53 -7.54 21.16
C VAL A 100 -6.38 -6.55 20.95
N PHE A 101 -5.99 -6.29 19.71
CA PHE A 101 -4.95 -5.29 19.43
C PHE A 101 -5.39 -3.86 19.73
N ASP A 102 -6.66 -3.51 19.56
CA ASP A 102 -7.21 -2.25 20.08
C ASP A 102 -7.05 -2.18 21.60
N THR A 103 -7.45 -3.24 22.32
CA THR A 103 -7.33 -3.28 23.79
C THR A 103 -5.87 -3.17 24.24
N ILE A 104 -4.95 -3.88 23.57
CA ILE A 104 -3.51 -3.83 23.85
C ILE A 104 -2.97 -2.42 23.61
N ILE A 105 -3.31 -1.77 22.50
CA ILE A 105 -2.86 -0.40 22.21
C ILE A 105 -3.43 0.59 23.25
N ALA A 106 -4.70 0.44 23.67
CA ALA A 106 -5.28 1.27 24.72
C ALA A 106 -4.53 1.10 26.06
N ALA A 107 -4.21 -0.14 26.43
CA ALA A 107 -3.39 -0.46 27.61
C ALA A 107 -1.97 0.09 27.47
N LEU A 108 -1.38 0.01 26.28
CA LEU A 108 -0.05 0.53 25.98
C LEU A 108 0.01 2.05 26.08
N ILE A 109 -1.00 2.77 25.58
CA ILE A 109 -1.16 4.22 25.73
C ILE A 109 -1.26 4.57 27.22
N TYR A 110 -2.17 3.92 27.96
CA TYR A 110 -2.36 4.17 29.39
C TYR A 110 -1.07 3.93 30.18
N TRP A 111 -0.42 2.79 29.94
CA TRP A 111 0.83 2.42 30.60
C TRP A 111 1.97 3.37 30.24
N PHE A 112 2.26 3.58 28.95
CA PHE A 112 3.40 4.39 28.52
C PHE A 112 3.27 5.83 29.00
N PHE A 113 2.08 6.44 28.88
CA PHE A 113 1.88 7.82 29.32
C PHE A 113 1.80 7.99 30.85
N SER A 114 1.68 6.89 31.61
CA SER A 114 1.85 6.91 33.07
C SER A 114 3.33 7.02 33.51
N GLN A 115 4.29 6.80 32.60
CA GLN A 115 5.72 6.79 32.90
C GLN A 115 6.32 8.21 32.86
N THR A 116 5.92 9.06 33.81
CA THR A 116 6.23 10.51 33.80
C THR A 116 7.71 10.84 33.67
N GLU A 117 8.58 10.16 34.43
CA GLU A 117 10.03 10.40 34.38
C GLU A 117 10.63 9.98 33.04
N LYS A 118 10.16 8.88 32.48
CA LYS A 118 10.61 8.43 31.17
C LYS A 118 10.22 9.42 30.08
N LEU A 119 9.00 9.94 30.14
CA LEU A 119 8.50 10.93 29.21
C LEU A 119 9.30 12.24 29.30
N LYS A 120 9.61 12.72 30.51
CA LYS A 120 10.48 13.87 30.73
C LYS A 120 11.86 13.70 30.06
N GLN A 121 12.48 12.54 30.23
CA GLN A 121 13.77 12.21 29.60
C GLN A 121 13.69 12.22 28.06
N LEU A 122 12.54 11.87 27.49
CA LEU A 122 12.29 11.88 26.06
C LEU A 122 11.87 13.26 25.53
N GLY A 123 11.85 14.29 26.39
CA GLY A 123 11.47 15.65 26.05
C GLY A 123 9.97 15.94 26.11
N ALA A 124 9.14 15.02 26.63
CA ALA A 124 7.75 15.31 26.97
C ALA A 124 7.72 16.05 28.31
N ASN A 125 7.37 17.33 28.28
CA ASN A 125 7.36 18.15 29.47
C ASN A 125 5.94 18.16 30.07
N LEU A 126 5.79 17.35 31.12
CA LEU A 126 4.57 17.14 31.90
C LEU A 126 4.59 18.07 33.12
N GLN A 127 4.48 19.38 32.92
CA GLN A 127 4.35 20.32 34.06
C GLN A 127 2.99 20.11 34.73
N THR A 128 3.00 19.52 35.92
CA THR A 128 2.02 19.87 36.95
C THR A 128 2.42 21.24 37.48
N THR A 129 1.49 22.19 37.44
CA THR A 129 1.60 23.53 38.06
C THR A 129 2.28 23.47 39.44
N ASN A 130 2.95 24.55 39.84
CA ASN A 130 3.65 24.79 41.13
C ASN A 130 2.80 24.59 42.42
N ASP A 131 1.66 23.91 42.36
CA ASP A 131 0.88 23.49 43.52
C ASP A 131 1.58 22.29 44.18
N GLN A 132 1.94 22.45 45.46
CA GLN A 132 2.49 21.40 46.32
C GLN A 132 1.51 20.23 46.61
N ARG A 133 0.38 20.12 45.88
CA ARG A 133 -0.55 19.00 45.96
C ARG A 133 -0.38 18.09 44.75
N PRO A 134 -0.23 16.76 44.92
CA PRO A 134 -0.19 15.83 43.80
C PRO A 134 -1.55 15.81 43.08
N LYS A 135 -1.72 16.63 42.04
CA LYS A 135 -2.85 16.49 41.12
C LYS A 135 -2.67 15.18 40.37
N THR A 136 -3.67 14.29 40.46
CA THR A 136 -3.70 13.03 39.71
C THR A 136 -3.56 13.30 38.22
N ASN A 137 -2.52 12.79 37.58
CA ASN A 137 -2.32 12.92 36.14
C ASN A 137 -3.40 12.13 35.38
N THR A 138 -4.39 12.83 34.83
CA THR A 138 -5.51 12.24 34.08
C THR A 138 -5.20 12.00 32.61
N LEU A 139 -4.10 12.57 32.09
CA LEU A 139 -3.75 12.49 30.67
C LEU A 139 -3.68 11.05 30.12
N PRO A 140 -3.06 10.06 30.80
CA PRO A 140 -2.98 8.71 30.25
C PRO A 140 -4.36 8.07 30.10
N LEU A 141 -5.28 8.35 31.03
CA LEU A 141 -6.66 7.90 30.94
C LEU A 141 -7.37 8.59 29.77
N ILE A 142 -7.23 9.91 29.63
CA ILE A 142 -7.87 10.67 28.55
C ILE A 142 -7.41 10.15 27.18
N LEU A 143 -6.10 9.99 26.95
CA LEU A 143 -5.58 9.51 25.68
C LEU A 143 -6.05 8.08 25.36
N ALA A 144 -6.03 7.19 26.36
CA ALA A 144 -6.50 5.83 26.17
C ALA A 144 -8.01 5.76 25.90
N THR A 145 -8.82 6.58 26.58
CA THR A 145 -10.26 6.69 26.33
C THR A 145 -10.54 7.23 24.92
N ILE A 146 -9.86 8.31 24.51
CA ILE A 146 -10.03 8.91 23.19
C ILE A 146 -9.69 7.91 22.10
N PHE A 147 -8.62 7.12 22.25
CA PHE A 147 -8.27 6.06 21.31
C PHE A 147 -9.32 4.94 21.30
N TYR A 148 -9.61 4.36 22.47
CA TYR A 148 -10.38 3.12 22.56
C TYR A 148 -11.86 3.30 22.17
N LEU A 149 -12.39 4.51 22.38
CA LEU A 149 -13.74 4.90 21.99
C LEU A 149 -13.78 5.70 20.68
N ASN A 150 -12.66 5.80 19.95
CA ASN A 150 -12.63 6.50 18.66
C ASN A 150 -13.49 5.74 17.63
N PRO A 151 -14.41 6.42 16.91
CA PRO A 151 -15.23 5.78 15.89
C PRO A 151 -14.41 5.17 14.74
N VAL A 152 -13.24 5.72 14.39
CA VAL A 152 -12.30 5.15 13.41
C VAL A 152 -11.79 3.78 13.87
N VAL A 153 -11.50 3.65 15.16
CA VAL A 153 -10.97 2.40 15.75
C VAL A 153 -12.07 1.35 15.78
N ILE A 154 -13.28 1.73 16.20
CA ILE A 154 -14.42 0.82 16.30
C ILE A 154 -14.90 0.33 14.92
N ILE A 155 -14.97 1.22 13.92
CA ILE A 155 -15.44 0.84 12.58
C ILE A 155 -14.46 -0.11 11.90
N ASP A 156 -13.15 0.12 12.00
CA ASP A 156 -12.14 -0.73 11.37
C ASP A 156 -12.11 -2.14 11.99
N SER A 157 -12.10 -2.23 13.32
CA SER A 157 -11.97 -3.52 14.01
C SER A 157 -13.30 -4.27 14.13
N ALA A 158 -14.29 -3.69 14.81
CA ALA A 158 -15.49 -4.41 15.23
C ALA A 158 -16.61 -4.39 14.19
N LEU A 159 -16.75 -3.33 13.40
CA LEU A 159 -17.76 -3.29 12.34
C LEU A 159 -17.25 -3.98 11.07
N TRP A 160 -16.11 -3.53 10.53
CA TRP A 160 -15.54 -4.04 9.28
C TRP A 160 -14.87 -5.40 9.45
N GLY A 161 -13.99 -5.55 10.46
CA GLY A 161 -13.15 -6.74 10.63
C GLY A 161 -11.76 -6.65 9.98
N GLN A 162 -11.26 -5.42 9.80
CA GLN A 162 -9.89 -5.17 9.35
C GLN A 162 -8.92 -5.15 10.53
N VAL A 163 -7.63 -5.23 10.20
CA VAL A 163 -6.53 -5.53 11.14
C VAL A 163 -5.51 -4.40 11.21
N GLU A 164 -5.95 -3.14 11.09
CA GLU A 164 -5.02 -2.01 11.07
C GLU A 164 -4.34 -1.77 12.43
N SER A 165 -5.05 -2.06 13.53
CA SER A 165 -4.50 -2.05 14.88
C SER A 165 -3.39 -3.09 15.07
N LEU A 166 -3.55 -4.31 14.54
CA LEU A 166 -2.51 -5.33 14.50
C LEU A 166 -1.27 -4.80 13.75
N GLY A 167 -1.47 -4.22 12.57
CA GLY A 167 -0.39 -3.69 11.75
C GLY A 167 0.44 -2.63 12.47
N ILE A 168 -0.21 -1.59 13.03
CA ILE A 168 0.49 -0.46 13.66
C ILE A 168 1.06 -0.78 15.04
N PHE A 169 0.52 -1.78 15.76
CA PHE A 169 1.01 -2.19 17.08
C PHE A 169 2.51 -2.50 17.07
N PHE A 170 3.01 -3.27 16.09
CA PHE A 170 4.43 -3.65 16.02
C PHE A 170 5.33 -2.44 15.86
N THR A 171 4.90 -1.44 15.10
CA THR A 171 5.60 -0.16 14.97
C THR A 171 5.62 0.60 16.28
N LEU A 172 4.49 0.71 16.98
CA LEU A 172 4.38 1.42 18.26
C LEU A 172 5.20 0.75 19.38
N ALA A 173 5.07 -0.57 19.51
CA ALA A 173 5.83 -1.37 20.48
C ALA A 173 7.34 -1.23 20.24
N ALA A 174 7.78 -1.27 18.98
CA ALA A 174 9.18 -1.06 18.62
C ALA A 174 9.66 0.36 18.99
N ILE A 175 8.88 1.40 18.71
CA ILE A 175 9.24 2.79 19.05
C ILE A 175 9.38 2.96 20.57
N ILE A 176 8.44 2.41 21.35
CA ILE A 176 8.52 2.42 22.80
C ILE A 176 9.79 1.71 23.27
N LEU A 177 10.10 0.52 22.74
CA LEU A 177 11.33 -0.20 23.07
C LEU A 177 12.61 0.58 22.71
N LEU A 178 12.62 1.32 21.60
CA LEU A 178 13.70 2.24 21.27
C LEU A 178 13.86 3.33 22.33
N PHE A 179 12.76 3.92 22.78
CA PHE A 179 12.78 4.91 23.86
C PHE A 179 13.31 4.33 25.18
N TYR A 180 13.04 3.05 25.45
CA TYR A 180 13.63 2.27 26.55
C TYR A 180 15.06 1.79 26.29
N ARG A 181 15.73 2.27 25.23
CA ARG A 181 17.11 1.92 24.87
C ARG A 181 17.31 0.41 24.64
N LYS A 182 16.30 -0.30 24.12
CA LYS A 182 16.37 -1.72 23.73
C LYS A 182 16.33 -1.89 22.20
N PRO A 183 17.34 -1.44 21.44
CA PRO A 183 17.27 -1.36 19.98
C PRO A 183 17.12 -2.71 19.28
N LEU A 184 17.81 -3.76 19.74
CA LEU A 184 17.74 -5.07 19.10
C LEU A 184 16.36 -5.71 19.24
N LEU A 185 15.79 -5.68 20.44
CA LEU A 185 14.42 -6.15 20.68
C LEU A 185 13.40 -5.29 19.92
N ALA A 186 13.59 -3.97 19.92
CA ALA A 186 12.75 -3.07 19.13
C ALA A 186 12.77 -3.45 17.64
N THR A 187 13.94 -3.76 17.09
CA THR A 187 14.06 -4.13 15.68
C THR A 187 13.46 -5.50 15.38
N ALA A 188 13.59 -6.46 16.31
CA ALA A 188 12.94 -7.75 16.18
C ALA A 188 11.41 -7.61 16.09
N ILE A 189 10.81 -6.81 16.98
CA ILE A 189 9.37 -6.52 16.97
C ILE A 189 8.96 -5.74 15.71
N PHE A 190 9.74 -4.74 15.32
CA PHE A 190 9.46 -3.93 14.14
C PHE A 190 9.44 -4.77 12.85
N ALA A 191 10.38 -5.72 12.70
CA ALA A 191 10.51 -6.56 11.51
C ALA A 191 9.31 -7.50 11.28
N VAL A 192 8.56 -7.84 12.34
CA VAL A 192 7.31 -8.62 12.22
C VAL A 192 6.22 -7.81 11.51
N GLY A 193 6.15 -6.50 11.74
CA GLY A 193 5.09 -5.63 11.20
C GLY A 193 4.91 -5.72 9.67
N PRO A 194 5.95 -5.51 8.85
CA PRO A 194 5.88 -5.66 7.40
C PRO A 194 5.54 -7.09 6.93
N MET A 195 5.85 -8.11 7.74
CA MET A 195 5.52 -9.51 7.44
C MET A 195 4.07 -9.87 7.75
N LEU A 196 3.37 -9.06 8.53
CA LEU A 196 1.93 -9.18 8.73
C LEU A 196 1.16 -8.24 7.80
N LYS A 197 1.66 -7.02 7.61
CA LYS A 197 0.99 -5.98 6.84
C LYS A 197 2.02 -5.14 6.11
N LEU A 198 2.10 -5.33 4.78
CA LEU A 198 3.16 -4.77 3.95
C LEU A 198 3.25 -3.24 4.05
N GLN A 199 2.14 -2.56 4.31
CA GLN A 199 2.09 -1.10 4.52
C GLN A 199 3.10 -0.60 5.57
N ASN A 200 3.47 -1.41 6.56
CA ASN A 200 4.49 -1.02 7.55
C ASN A 200 5.89 -0.81 6.96
N ILE A 201 6.14 -1.26 5.71
CA ILE A 201 7.41 -1.04 5.01
C ILE A 201 7.76 0.45 4.90
N ILE A 202 6.75 1.32 4.84
CA ILE A 202 6.95 2.77 4.75
C ILE A 202 7.69 3.35 5.96
N PHE A 203 7.71 2.65 7.11
CA PHE A 203 8.37 3.12 8.31
C PHE A 203 9.85 2.72 8.36
N ILE A 204 10.31 1.78 7.52
CA ILE A 204 11.67 1.22 7.58
C ILE A 204 12.76 2.31 7.45
N PRO A 205 12.76 3.16 6.41
CA PRO A 205 13.80 4.20 6.30
C PRO A 205 13.83 5.14 7.50
N ILE A 206 12.67 5.65 7.94
CA ILE A 206 12.58 6.55 9.09
C ILE A 206 13.07 5.86 10.37
N TYR A 207 12.68 4.59 10.58
CA TYR A 207 13.11 3.79 11.73
C TYR A 207 14.63 3.63 11.79
N PHE A 208 15.28 3.25 10.68
CA PHE A 208 16.72 3.03 10.62
C PHE A 208 17.53 4.33 10.62
N ILE A 209 17.02 5.41 10.02
CA ILE A 209 17.60 6.75 10.16
C ILE A 209 17.59 7.15 11.63
N PHE A 210 16.44 7.03 12.31
CA PHE A 210 16.34 7.34 13.73
C PHE A 210 17.28 6.47 14.57
N LEU A 211 17.33 5.17 14.31
CA LEU A 211 18.20 4.23 15.01
C LEU A 211 19.68 4.66 14.94
N GLY A 212 20.18 4.98 13.74
CA GLY A 212 21.57 5.41 13.56
C GLY A 212 21.87 6.77 14.17
N ARG A 213 20.90 7.67 14.22
CA ARG A 213 21.06 9.03 14.78
C ARG A 213 20.84 9.09 16.30
N PHE A 214 20.04 8.19 16.86
CA PHE A 214 19.72 8.14 18.29
C PHE A 214 20.65 7.21 19.10
N PHE A 215 21.26 6.22 18.43
CA PHE A 215 22.27 5.33 18.98
C PHE A 215 23.60 5.52 18.22
N ASP A 216 23.98 4.58 17.36
CA ASP A 216 25.20 4.61 16.57
C ASP A 216 25.10 3.66 15.34
N TYR A 217 26.12 3.68 14.49
CA TYR A 217 26.17 2.82 13.29
C TYR A 217 26.32 1.32 13.63
N ARG A 218 26.96 0.97 14.75
CA ARG A 218 27.14 -0.44 15.17
C ARG A 218 25.80 -1.07 15.53
N THR A 219 24.94 -0.29 16.19
CA THR A 219 23.57 -0.65 16.51
C THR A 219 22.76 -0.86 15.24
N VAL A 220 22.93 -0.01 14.22
CA VAL A 220 22.30 -0.20 12.91
C VAL A 220 22.69 -1.54 12.31
N ILE A 221 23.99 -1.88 12.27
CA ILE A 221 24.46 -3.17 11.71
C ILE A 221 23.83 -4.35 12.46
N LYS A 222 23.87 -4.34 13.81
CA LYS A 222 23.28 -5.41 14.63
C LYS A 222 21.77 -5.51 14.44
N SER A 223 21.07 -4.38 14.40
CA SER A 223 19.63 -4.33 14.15
C SER A 223 19.27 -4.83 12.74
N THR A 224 20.06 -4.51 11.72
CA THR A 224 19.89 -5.08 10.38
C THR A 224 20.01 -6.60 10.42
N ALA A 225 21.03 -7.15 11.10
CA ALA A 225 21.17 -8.60 11.27
C ALA A 225 19.96 -9.23 11.99
N VAL A 226 19.43 -8.56 13.03
CA VAL A 226 18.21 -8.99 13.72
C VAL A 226 17.00 -8.98 12.80
N ALA A 227 16.79 -7.90 12.02
CA ALA A 227 15.67 -7.80 11.07
C ALA A 227 15.73 -8.90 10.01
N VAL A 228 16.93 -9.16 9.46
CA VAL A 228 17.17 -10.25 8.51
C VAL A 228 16.88 -11.61 9.14
N THR A 229 17.28 -11.82 10.40
CA THR A 229 17.01 -13.07 11.13
C THR A 229 15.50 -13.28 11.32
N VAL A 230 14.77 -12.25 11.76
CA VAL A 230 13.30 -12.33 11.91
C VAL A 230 12.61 -12.60 10.58
N PHE A 231 13.07 -11.98 9.50
CA PHE A 231 12.58 -12.26 8.16
C PHE A 231 12.72 -13.74 7.82
N PHE A 232 13.93 -14.31 7.93
CA PHE A 232 14.18 -15.72 7.61
C PHE A 232 13.45 -16.70 8.53
N ILE A 233 13.30 -16.38 9.82
CA ILE A 233 12.47 -17.18 10.74
C ILE A 233 11.01 -17.21 10.26
N THR A 234 10.46 -16.05 9.87
CA THR A 234 9.06 -15.94 9.46
C THR A 234 8.76 -16.76 8.20
N VAL A 235 9.74 -16.83 7.27
CA VAL A 235 9.60 -17.53 5.99
C VAL A 235 10.27 -18.90 5.97
N LEU A 236 10.69 -19.42 7.13
CA LEU A 236 11.42 -20.68 7.23
C LEU A 236 10.75 -21.88 6.52
N PRO A 237 9.41 -22.07 6.60
CA PRO A 237 8.74 -23.15 5.86
C PRO A 237 8.89 -23.04 4.33
N PHE A 238 8.97 -21.82 3.80
CA PHE A 238 9.18 -21.59 2.36
C PHE A 238 10.60 -21.92 1.93
N ILE A 239 11.58 -21.74 2.82
CA ILE A 239 12.98 -22.12 2.57
C ILE A 239 13.07 -23.63 2.42
N PHE A 240 12.50 -24.39 3.37
CA PHE A 240 12.50 -25.85 3.32
C PHE A 240 11.72 -26.40 2.11
N ALA A 241 10.64 -25.74 1.72
CA ALA A 241 9.88 -26.10 0.52
C ALA A 241 10.55 -25.66 -0.79
N GLN A 242 11.66 -24.91 -0.75
CA GLN A 242 12.32 -24.30 -1.91
C GLN A 242 11.41 -23.31 -2.70
N GLN A 243 10.51 -22.62 -1.99
CA GLN A 243 9.48 -21.73 -2.56
C GLN A 243 9.75 -20.24 -2.27
N MET A 244 11.01 -19.82 -2.20
CA MET A 244 11.37 -18.41 -1.96
C MET A 244 10.89 -17.45 -3.05
N ASN A 245 10.67 -17.94 -4.28
CA ASN A 245 10.06 -17.15 -5.34
C ASN A 245 8.65 -16.68 -4.95
N GLN A 246 7.88 -17.52 -4.25
CA GLN A 246 6.54 -17.16 -3.79
C GLN A 246 6.57 -16.07 -2.70
N VAL A 247 7.55 -16.13 -1.81
CA VAL A 247 7.78 -15.06 -0.81
C VAL A 247 8.06 -13.73 -1.51
N LEU A 248 8.95 -13.73 -2.50
CA LEU A 248 9.27 -12.53 -3.27
C LEU A 248 8.05 -12.02 -4.05
N PHE A 249 7.25 -12.92 -4.63
CA PHE A 249 6.00 -12.59 -5.29
C PHE A 249 5.03 -11.88 -4.33
N LEU A 250 4.72 -12.46 -3.16
CA LEU A 250 3.79 -11.87 -2.18
C LEU A 250 4.26 -10.48 -1.68
N LEU A 251 5.57 -10.27 -1.57
CA LEU A 251 6.14 -8.99 -1.15
C LEU A 251 6.15 -7.92 -2.24
N THR A 252 5.92 -8.28 -3.51
CA THR A 252 6.02 -7.36 -4.66
C THR A 252 4.71 -7.19 -5.43
N VAL A 253 3.86 -8.22 -5.49
CA VAL A 253 2.60 -8.23 -6.25
C VAL A 253 1.64 -7.14 -5.79
N ASN A 254 1.59 -6.87 -4.48
CA ASN A 254 0.74 -5.84 -3.86
C ASN A 254 0.92 -4.45 -4.46
N SER A 255 2.11 -4.16 -5.01
CA SER A 255 2.38 -2.85 -5.59
C SER A 255 1.62 -2.57 -6.90
N ASP A 256 1.07 -3.60 -7.57
CA ASP A 256 0.29 -3.45 -8.81
C ASP A 256 -0.97 -4.35 -8.85
N TYR A 257 -1.37 -4.92 -7.70
CA TYR A 257 -2.52 -5.83 -7.59
C TYR A 257 -3.84 -5.13 -7.93
N PHE A 258 -3.95 -3.85 -7.59
CA PHE A 258 -5.11 -3.02 -7.87
C PHE A 258 -4.71 -1.76 -8.66
N PRO A 259 -4.56 -1.85 -9.99
CA PRO A 259 -4.03 -0.78 -10.83
C PRO A 259 -5.03 0.37 -11.08
N TRP A 260 -5.65 0.86 -10.01
CA TRP A 260 -6.69 1.88 -9.97
C TRP A 260 -6.15 3.18 -9.40
N LEU A 261 -6.71 4.31 -9.83
CA LEU A 261 -6.32 5.63 -9.33
C LEU A 261 -6.48 5.72 -7.82
N SER A 262 -7.58 5.22 -7.28
CA SER A 262 -7.82 5.18 -5.83
C SER A 262 -8.81 4.07 -5.49
N LEU A 263 -8.54 3.36 -4.39
CA LEU A 263 -9.38 2.28 -3.90
C LEU A 263 -10.34 2.82 -2.84
N ASN A 264 -11.30 3.64 -3.25
CA ASN A 264 -12.21 4.39 -2.37
C ASN A 264 -11.53 5.31 -1.34
N ALA A 265 -10.19 5.46 -1.37
CA ALA A 265 -9.50 6.48 -0.59
C ALA A 265 -9.89 7.87 -1.08
N HIS A 266 -10.40 8.72 -0.21
CA HIS A 266 -10.70 10.12 -0.47
C HIS A 266 -9.39 10.93 -0.54
N ASN A 267 -8.52 10.60 -1.49
CA ASN A 267 -7.19 11.18 -1.67
C ASN A 267 -7.06 12.00 -2.98
N LEU A 268 -5.87 12.52 -3.29
CA LEU A 268 -5.64 13.31 -4.50
C LEU A 268 -6.21 12.64 -5.77
N TRP A 269 -6.04 11.33 -5.88
CA TRP A 269 -6.44 10.58 -7.06
C TRP A 269 -7.95 10.33 -7.14
N TRP A 270 -8.68 10.38 -6.02
CA TRP A 270 -10.13 10.43 -6.00
C TRP A 270 -10.68 11.68 -6.68
N ILE A 271 -10.03 12.83 -6.47
CA ILE A 271 -10.36 14.09 -7.14
C ILE A 271 -10.05 14.00 -8.63
N VAL A 272 -8.84 13.52 -8.99
CA VAL A 272 -8.44 13.35 -10.40
C VAL A 272 -9.41 12.43 -11.15
N ALA A 273 -9.86 11.35 -10.50
CA ALA A 273 -10.83 10.41 -11.05
C ALA A 273 -12.29 10.93 -11.03
N ARG A 274 -12.55 12.09 -10.41
CA ARG A 274 -13.91 12.63 -10.18
C ARG A 274 -14.82 11.63 -9.46
N ALA A 275 -14.33 11.09 -8.35
CA ALA A 275 -15.00 10.06 -7.53
C ALA A 275 -15.29 8.73 -8.25
N ARG A 276 -14.48 8.40 -9.28
CA ARG A 276 -14.49 7.11 -10.00
C ARG A 276 -13.13 6.41 -9.90
N GLY A 277 -12.51 6.48 -8.72
CA GLY A 277 -11.15 5.97 -8.49
C GLY A 277 -11.02 4.49 -8.83
N MET A 278 -12.03 3.69 -8.48
CA MET A 278 -12.12 2.25 -8.71
C MET A 278 -12.35 1.87 -10.18
N GLU A 279 -12.78 2.81 -11.02
CA GLU A 279 -13.13 2.57 -12.43
C GLU A 279 -12.03 3.06 -13.38
N THR A 280 -11.05 3.80 -12.87
CA THR A 280 -10.04 4.48 -13.67
C THR A 280 -8.66 3.93 -13.36
N THR A 281 -7.98 3.36 -14.36
CA THR A 281 -6.63 2.81 -14.13
C THR A 281 -5.60 3.90 -13.83
N ASP A 282 -4.64 3.61 -12.96
CA ASP A 282 -3.51 4.51 -12.66
C ASP A 282 -2.38 4.50 -13.71
N LYS A 283 -2.55 3.69 -14.76
CA LYS A 283 -1.63 3.60 -15.89
C LYS A 283 -1.91 4.67 -16.97
N ILE A 284 -3.00 5.43 -16.85
CA ILE A 284 -3.30 6.56 -17.75
C ILE A 284 -2.23 7.65 -17.64
N THR A 285 -2.00 8.35 -18.75
CA THR A 285 -1.07 9.48 -18.79
C THR A 285 -1.72 10.73 -18.19
N VAL A 286 -1.08 11.35 -17.19
CA VAL A 286 -1.63 12.52 -16.47
C VAL A 286 -0.78 13.78 -16.58
N LEU A 287 0.53 13.63 -16.80
CA LEU A 287 1.45 14.76 -16.93
C LEU A 287 2.48 14.46 -18.01
N GLY A 288 2.41 15.18 -19.14
CA GLY A 288 3.29 14.96 -20.29
C GLY A 288 3.18 13.53 -20.83
N ILE A 289 4.22 12.73 -20.60
CA ILE A 289 4.32 11.29 -20.96
C ILE A 289 4.32 10.36 -19.72
N MET A 290 4.08 10.92 -18.53
CA MET A 290 4.08 10.20 -17.27
C MET A 290 2.67 9.77 -16.86
N ASN A 291 2.56 8.54 -16.36
CA ASN A 291 1.32 8.01 -15.82
C ASN A 291 1.06 8.41 -14.35
N ALA A 292 -0.19 8.23 -13.91
CA ALA A 292 -0.61 8.61 -12.56
C ALA A 292 0.20 7.92 -11.47
N LYS A 293 0.45 6.61 -11.63
CA LYS A 293 1.23 5.82 -10.66
C LYS A 293 2.62 6.39 -10.40
N ARG A 294 3.37 6.72 -11.46
CA ARG A 294 4.72 7.30 -11.33
C ARG A 294 4.68 8.70 -10.75
N LEU A 295 3.72 9.53 -11.17
CA LEU A 295 3.57 10.87 -10.62
C LEU A 295 3.26 10.82 -9.12
N GLY A 296 2.34 9.94 -8.70
CA GLY A 296 2.00 9.73 -7.30
C GLY A 296 3.20 9.28 -6.46
N LEU A 297 4.01 8.36 -6.99
CA LEU A 297 5.22 7.92 -6.32
C LEU A 297 6.24 9.07 -6.16
N LEU A 298 6.42 9.93 -7.16
CA LEU A 298 7.31 11.10 -7.06
C LEU A 298 6.81 12.14 -6.05
N LEU A 299 5.50 12.43 -6.06
CA LEU A 299 4.86 13.31 -5.08
C LEU A 299 5.06 12.78 -3.66
N PHE A 300 4.76 11.50 -3.44
CA PHE A 300 4.99 10.83 -2.17
C PHE A 300 6.46 10.86 -1.76
N SER A 301 7.39 10.50 -2.65
CA SER A 301 8.83 10.45 -2.33
C SER A 301 9.38 11.81 -1.92
N SER A 302 8.90 12.88 -2.56
CA SER A 302 9.31 14.26 -2.24
C SER A 302 8.81 14.70 -0.87
N SER A 303 7.57 14.32 -0.51
CA SER A 303 7.05 14.52 0.85
C SER A 303 7.81 13.66 1.88
N TYR A 304 8.00 12.38 1.58
CA TYR A 304 8.66 11.41 2.45
C TYR A 304 10.11 11.81 2.77
N LEU A 305 10.80 12.46 1.81
CA LEU A 305 12.12 13.06 2.03
C LEU A 305 12.11 14.06 3.19
N LEU A 306 11.06 14.86 3.36
CA LEU A 306 10.95 15.81 4.49
C LEU A 306 10.89 15.06 5.84
N SER A 307 10.17 13.94 5.91
CA SER A 307 10.15 13.08 7.11
C SER A 307 11.53 12.46 7.38
N CYS A 308 12.24 11.99 6.35
CA CYS A 308 13.60 11.48 6.49
C CYS A 308 14.57 12.56 6.97
N LEU A 309 14.52 13.76 6.39
CA LEU A 309 15.36 14.90 6.76
C LEU A 309 15.08 15.36 8.20
N LEU A 310 13.80 15.49 8.59
CA LEU A 310 13.42 15.84 9.95
C LEU A 310 14.00 14.85 10.96
N THR A 311 13.88 13.55 10.67
CA THR A 311 14.39 12.48 11.53
C THR A 311 15.92 12.49 11.61
N TYR A 312 16.59 12.71 10.47
CA TYR A 312 18.04 12.74 10.39
C TYR A 312 18.65 13.93 11.13
N LEU A 313 18.09 15.12 10.89
CA LEU A 313 18.60 16.39 11.42
C LEU A 313 18.26 16.57 12.89
N LYS A 314 17.08 16.12 13.34
CA LYS A 314 16.61 16.29 14.72
C LYS A 314 15.98 15.00 15.28
N PRO A 315 16.79 14.01 15.66
CA PRO A 315 16.35 12.67 16.09
C PRO A 315 15.76 12.67 17.52
N THR A 316 14.61 13.33 17.72
CA THR A 316 13.89 13.35 19.00
C THR A 316 12.65 12.44 18.95
N ALA A 317 12.13 12.00 20.11
CA ALA A 317 10.89 11.22 20.18
C ALA A 317 9.71 11.92 19.48
N ARG A 318 9.60 13.24 19.71
CA ARG A 318 8.63 14.12 19.03
C ARG A 318 8.74 14.01 17.50
N ASN A 319 9.94 14.17 16.98
CA ASN A 319 10.17 14.27 15.54
C ASN A 319 10.08 12.91 14.86
N LEU A 320 10.41 11.82 15.54
CA LEU A 320 10.12 10.47 15.05
C LEU A 320 8.61 10.28 14.86
N LEU A 321 7.81 10.56 15.89
CA LEU A 321 6.35 10.42 15.82
C LEU A 321 5.73 11.33 14.75
N LEU A 322 6.21 12.57 14.64
CA LEU A 322 5.78 13.50 13.59
C LEU A 322 6.15 12.99 12.19
N SER A 323 7.38 12.52 11.99
CA SER A 323 7.85 11.96 10.71
C SER A 323 7.02 10.74 10.28
N LEU A 324 6.71 9.84 11.21
CA LEU A 324 5.87 8.67 10.94
C LEU A 324 4.44 9.07 10.58
N THR A 325 3.85 10.02 11.32
CA THR A 325 2.50 10.56 11.04
C THR A 325 2.43 11.18 9.64
N PHE A 326 3.42 12.02 9.32
CA PHE A 326 3.49 12.71 8.05
C PHE A 326 3.74 11.74 6.89
N ALA A 327 4.61 10.73 7.09
CA ALA A 327 4.90 9.72 6.10
C ALA A 327 3.67 8.87 5.75
N ILE A 328 2.94 8.35 6.74
CA ILE A 328 1.76 7.52 6.47
C ILE A 328 0.64 8.32 5.81
N PHE A 329 0.42 9.56 6.25
CA PHE A 329 -0.62 10.39 5.65
C PHE A 329 -0.26 10.82 4.23
N SER A 330 1.03 11.09 3.96
CA SER A 330 1.54 11.37 2.61
C SER A 330 1.39 10.17 1.69
N PHE A 331 1.64 8.95 2.20
CA PHE A 331 1.43 7.72 1.45
C PHE A 331 -0.04 7.61 1.04
N PHE A 332 -0.98 7.65 2.00
CA PHE A 332 -2.42 7.64 1.72
C PHE A 332 -2.83 8.70 0.68
N LEU A 333 -2.36 9.94 0.86
CA LEU A 333 -2.82 11.09 0.09
C LEU A 333 -2.27 11.13 -1.35
N LEU A 334 -0.98 10.80 -1.52
CA LEU A 334 -0.23 11.11 -2.74
C LEU A 334 -0.01 9.90 -3.64
N THR A 335 -0.06 8.67 -3.14
CA THR A 335 0.06 7.47 -4.00
C THR A 335 -1.29 7.06 -4.59
N THR A 336 -1.26 6.50 -5.81
CA THR A 336 -2.40 5.75 -6.36
C THR A 336 -2.53 4.42 -5.64
N GLN A 337 -3.63 3.69 -5.89
CA GLN A 337 -3.88 2.37 -5.27
C GLN A 337 -3.99 2.40 -3.73
N SER A 338 -4.19 3.58 -3.12
CA SER A 338 -4.43 3.69 -1.67
C SER A 338 -5.87 3.28 -1.33
N HIS A 339 -6.03 2.51 -0.26
CA HIS A 339 -7.33 2.18 0.34
C HIS A 339 -7.77 3.22 1.38
N GLU A 340 -9.08 3.36 1.59
CA GLU A 340 -9.71 4.25 2.58
C GLU A 340 -9.10 4.16 3.99
N ARG A 341 -8.77 2.94 4.43
CA ARG A 341 -8.24 2.65 5.77
C ARG A 341 -6.75 2.91 5.94
N TYR A 342 -6.00 3.19 4.87
CA TYR A 342 -4.55 3.41 4.98
C TYR A 342 -4.19 4.64 5.84
N SER A 343 -5.13 5.57 6.02
CA SER A 343 -4.98 6.73 6.90
C SER A 343 -5.20 6.41 8.40
N TYR A 344 -5.71 5.22 8.76
CA TYR A 344 -5.98 4.80 10.14
C TYR A 344 -4.82 5.08 11.13
N PRO A 345 -3.54 4.79 10.82
CA PRO A 345 -2.46 5.02 11.79
C PRO A 345 -2.30 6.48 12.23
N VAL A 346 -2.82 7.45 11.47
CA VAL A 346 -2.74 8.88 11.81
C VAL A 346 -3.41 9.19 13.14
N VAL A 347 -4.57 8.60 13.44
CA VAL A 347 -5.26 8.88 14.72
C VAL A 347 -4.44 8.39 15.92
N ILE A 348 -3.73 7.27 15.79
CA ILE A 348 -2.91 6.76 16.89
C ILE A 348 -1.62 7.56 17.04
N LEU A 349 -0.92 7.82 15.93
CA LEU A 349 0.36 8.53 15.96
C LEU A 349 0.21 9.97 16.45
N LEU A 350 -0.91 10.65 16.12
CA LEU A 350 -1.22 11.96 16.67
C LEU A 350 -1.40 11.92 18.18
N LEU A 351 -2.14 10.95 18.73
CA LEU A 351 -2.28 10.81 20.19
C LEU A 351 -0.93 10.56 20.86
N PHE A 352 -0.05 9.76 20.24
CA PHE A 352 1.29 9.55 20.76
C PHE A 352 2.15 10.81 20.69
N LEU A 353 1.95 11.65 19.68
CA LEU A 353 2.68 12.92 19.49
C LEU A 353 2.27 13.98 20.52
N TYR A 354 1.00 13.99 20.97
CA TYR A 354 0.44 15.06 21.81
C TYR A 354 1.29 15.43 23.05
N PRO A 355 1.75 14.48 23.89
CA PRO A 355 2.53 14.81 25.10
C PRO A 355 3.92 15.40 24.80
N PHE A 356 4.44 15.20 23.59
CA PHE A 356 5.69 15.78 23.13
C PHE A 356 5.52 17.17 22.50
N LEU A 357 4.27 17.62 22.34
CA LEU A 357 3.95 18.99 21.94
C LEU A 357 3.63 19.86 23.17
N SER A 358 3.05 19.29 24.23
CA SER A 358 2.22 19.98 25.24
C SER A 358 2.80 21.19 25.99
N ASN A 359 4.12 21.40 26.01
CA ASN A 359 4.78 22.49 26.74
C ASN A 359 5.53 23.52 25.87
N ALA A 360 5.56 23.35 24.55
CA ALA A 360 5.91 24.45 23.61
C ALA A 360 4.65 25.19 23.11
N LEU A 361 3.47 24.71 23.49
CA LEU A 361 2.20 25.17 22.98
C LEU A 361 1.56 26.19 23.93
N ARG A 362 1.57 27.45 23.50
CA ARG A 362 0.58 28.46 23.96
C ARG A 362 -0.82 27.81 23.95
N PRO A 363 -1.77 28.17 24.84
CA PRO A 363 -3.11 27.59 24.90
C PRO A 363 -3.77 27.38 23.52
N LYS A 364 -3.57 28.35 22.62
CA LYS A 364 -4.00 28.31 21.20
C LYS A 364 -3.56 27.04 20.45
N THR A 365 -2.37 26.51 20.71
CA THR A 365 -1.88 25.33 19.98
C THR A 365 -2.39 24.01 20.55
N LYS A 366 -2.72 23.95 21.85
CA LYS A 366 -3.44 22.79 22.42
C LYS A 366 -4.83 22.70 21.80
N VAL A 367 -5.52 23.84 21.71
CA VAL A 367 -6.81 23.96 21.02
C VAL A 367 -6.66 23.56 19.55
N TYR A 368 -5.64 24.08 18.86
CA TYR A 368 -5.35 23.73 17.47
C TYR A 368 -5.11 22.23 17.28
N PHE A 369 -4.32 21.59 18.14
CA PHE A 369 -4.06 20.15 18.06
C PHE A 369 -5.34 19.34 18.20
N TRP A 370 -6.15 19.60 19.23
CA TRP A 370 -7.38 18.84 19.47
C TRP A 370 -8.45 19.11 18.40
N PHE A 371 -8.50 20.34 17.90
CA PHE A 371 -9.31 20.67 16.73
C PHE A 371 -8.87 19.83 15.53
N LEU A 372 -7.57 19.85 15.20
CA LEU A 372 -7.01 19.08 14.08
C LEU A 372 -7.23 17.57 14.24
N TYR A 373 -7.01 17.02 15.43
CA TYR A 373 -7.25 15.60 15.74
C TYR A 373 -8.71 15.21 15.51
N SER A 374 -9.65 16.07 15.92
CA SER A 374 -11.08 15.85 15.70
C SER A 374 -11.42 15.88 14.21
N LEU A 375 -10.85 16.82 13.46
CA LEU A 375 -11.02 16.89 12.00
C LEU A 375 -10.47 15.66 11.29
N PHE A 376 -9.28 15.17 11.67
CA PHE A 376 -8.73 13.91 11.16
C PHE A 376 -9.64 12.72 11.46
N THR A 377 -10.13 12.63 12.70
CA THR A 377 -11.05 11.56 13.11
C THR A 377 -12.31 11.55 12.24
N LEU A 378 -12.94 12.71 12.02
CA LEU A 378 -14.11 12.84 11.16
C LEU A 378 -13.81 12.49 9.70
N ASN A 379 -12.70 12.99 9.16
CA ASN A 379 -12.27 12.76 7.77
C ASN A 379 -12.01 11.27 7.49
N ILE A 380 -11.28 10.61 8.38
CA ILE A 380 -10.90 9.20 8.26
C ILE A 380 -12.13 8.31 8.49
N PHE A 381 -12.93 8.61 9.52
CA PHE A 381 -14.15 7.85 9.80
C PHE A 381 -15.11 7.87 8.62
N PHE A 382 -15.38 9.06 8.06
CA PHE A 382 -16.24 9.19 6.90
C PHE A 382 -15.68 8.44 5.68
N ASN A 383 -14.36 8.46 5.48
CA ASN A 383 -13.75 7.72 4.36
C ASN A 383 -13.90 6.20 4.54
N ILE A 384 -13.56 5.65 5.72
CA ILE A 384 -13.69 4.21 5.98
C ILE A 384 -15.15 3.80 5.89
N HIS A 385 -16.07 4.57 6.48
CA HIS A 385 -17.50 4.28 6.37
C HIS A 385 -17.98 4.25 4.91
N THR A 386 -17.56 5.23 4.09
CA THR A 386 -17.88 5.27 2.65
C THR A 386 -17.37 4.01 1.93
N GLY A 387 -16.14 3.58 2.20
CA GLY A 387 -15.57 2.37 1.58
C GLY A 387 -16.34 1.10 1.93
N LEU A 388 -16.85 1.00 3.16
CA LEU A 388 -17.70 -0.11 3.61
C LEU A 388 -19.04 -0.13 2.85
N ILE A 389 -19.73 1.00 2.81
CA ILE A 389 -21.10 1.05 2.27
C ILE A 389 -21.17 1.04 0.74
N PHE A 390 -20.06 1.35 0.06
CA PHE A 390 -20.02 1.36 -1.40
C PHE A 390 -20.35 -0.03 -1.98
N ASN A 391 -19.88 -1.08 -1.32
CA ASN A 391 -20.18 -2.47 -1.68
C ASN A 391 -21.26 -3.08 -0.78
N TYR A 392 -21.33 -2.68 0.50
CA TYR A 392 -22.18 -3.30 1.51
C TYR A 392 -23.02 -2.25 2.27
N PRO A 393 -24.02 -1.63 1.64
CA PRO A 393 -24.75 -0.49 2.20
C PRO A 393 -25.47 -0.80 3.52
N ASN A 394 -25.91 -2.04 3.69
CA ASN A 394 -26.59 -2.51 4.91
C ASN A 394 -25.66 -2.63 6.12
N ASN A 395 -24.35 -2.62 5.91
CA ASN A 395 -23.36 -2.84 6.97
C ASN A 395 -22.88 -1.52 7.59
N GLY A 396 -23.28 -0.35 7.06
CA GLY A 396 -22.95 0.96 7.61
C GLY A 396 -24.05 1.60 8.49
N TRP A 397 -23.78 2.80 9.00
CA TRP A 397 -24.78 3.60 9.73
C TRP A 397 -25.82 4.24 8.80
N ASN A 398 -27.08 3.86 8.93
CA ASN A 398 -28.21 4.28 8.08
C ASN A 398 -28.25 5.78 7.75
N LEU A 399 -28.15 6.67 8.76
CA LEU A 399 -28.18 8.12 8.54
C LEU A 399 -26.98 8.62 7.72
N LEU A 400 -25.79 8.07 7.98
CA LEU A 400 -24.60 8.46 7.24
C LEU A 400 -24.61 7.87 5.82
N THR A 401 -25.13 6.66 5.67
CA THR A 401 -25.35 6.02 4.37
C THR A 401 -26.29 6.84 3.49
N SER A 402 -27.41 7.34 4.04
CA SER A 402 -28.41 8.07 3.24
C SER A 402 -27.93 9.44 2.74
N ILE A 403 -26.99 10.09 3.43
CA ILE A 403 -26.42 11.39 3.02
C ILE A 403 -25.14 11.25 2.21
N THR A 404 -24.55 10.05 2.13
CA THR A 404 -23.30 9.84 1.39
C THR A 404 -23.56 9.97 -0.10
N SER A 405 -22.84 10.90 -0.73
CA SER A 405 -22.95 11.19 -2.16
C SER A 405 -21.57 11.42 -2.78
N ARG A 406 -21.46 11.27 -4.11
CA ARG A 406 -20.21 11.56 -4.84
C ARG A 406 -19.66 12.96 -4.52
N GLY A 407 -20.54 13.96 -4.42
CA GLY A 407 -20.15 15.33 -4.03
C GLY A 407 -19.52 15.39 -2.64
N LEU A 408 -20.12 14.72 -1.65
CA LEU A 408 -19.59 14.67 -0.29
C LEU A 408 -18.25 13.92 -0.22
N THR A 409 -18.06 12.84 -0.99
CA THR A 409 -16.76 12.16 -1.07
C THR A 409 -15.65 13.04 -1.66
N LEU A 410 -15.97 13.87 -2.66
CA LEU A 410 -15.03 14.84 -3.23
C LEU A 410 -14.69 15.94 -2.22
N ILE A 411 -15.69 16.47 -1.51
CA ILE A 411 -15.48 17.45 -0.43
C ILE A 411 -14.55 16.85 0.64
N ASN A 412 -14.80 15.61 1.07
CA ASN A 412 -13.93 14.94 2.04
C ASN A 412 -12.50 14.76 1.52
N SER A 413 -12.33 14.57 0.21
CA SER A 413 -11.01 14.44 -0.39
C SER A 413 -10.23 15.76 -0.43
N TYR A 414 -10.88 16.86 -0.81
CA TYR A 414 -10.28 18.20 -0.66
C TYR A 414 -9.98 18.52 0.79
N PHE A 415 -10.84 18.06 1.70
CA PHE A 415 -10.62 18.20 3.13
C PHE A 415 -9.39 17.42 3.62
N SER A 416 -9.13 16.21 3.10
CA SER A 416 -7.89 15.47 3.38
C SER A 416 -6.64 16.23 2.91
N ILE A 417 -6.70 16.91 1.76
CA ILE A 417 -5.61 17.79 1.29
C ILE A 417 -5.39 18.97 2.24
N LEU A 418 -6.47 19.62 2.69
CA LEU A 418 -6.38 20.70 3.66
C LEU A 418 -5.72 20.22 4.97
N LEU A 419 -6.14 19.08 5.51
CA LEU A 419 -5.57 18.49 6.72
C LEU A 419 -4.08 18.19 6.58
N TYR A 420 -3.64 17.81 5.39
CA TYR A 420 -2.23 17.58 5.10
C TYR A 420 -1.41 18.87 5.23
N PHE A 421 -1.91 19.98 4.68
CA PHE A 421 -1.28 21.29 4.84
C PHE A 421 -1.30 21.78 6.29
N LEU A 422 -2.34 21.45 7.06
CA LEU A 422 -2.42 21.77 8.49
C LEU A 422 -1.42 20.99 9.36
N LEU A 423 -0.75 19.94 8.85
CA LEU A 423 0.37 19.29 9.57
C LEU A 423 1.71 20.03 9.43
N TYR A 424 1.91 20.82 8.37
CA TYR A 424 3.19 21.49 8.10
C TYR A 424 3.65 22.48 9.18
N PRO A 425 2.76 23.23 9.88
CA PRO A 425 3.19 24.06 11.00
C PRO A 425 3.95 23.27 12.08
N PHE A 426 3.59 22.00 12.35
CA PHE A 426 4.34 21.17 13.28
C PHE A 426 5.73 20.82 12.74
N LEU A 427 5.85 20.54 11.44
CA LEU A 427 7.09 20.16 10.78
C LEU A 427 8.06 21.35 10.68
N PHE A 428 7.59 22.52 10.21
CA PHE A 428 8.43 23.73 10.09
C PHE A 428 8.72 24.42 11.41
N SER A 429 8.00 24.07 12.49
CA SER A 429 8.46 24.45 13.84
C SER A 429 9.78 23.75 14.22
N GLN A 430 10.20 22.71 13.48
CA GLN A 430 11.37 21.89 13.78
C GLN A 430 12.47 22.01 12.74
N ILE A 431 12.15 22.17 11.47
CA ILE A 431 13.15 22.35 10.41
C ILE A 431 12.87 23.63 9.62
N SER A 432 13.91 24.17 8.96
CA SER A 432 13.78 25.38 8.15
C SER A 432 12.73 25.19 7.06
N PHE A 433 11.90 26.22 6.85
CA PHE A 433 10.94 26.26 5.74
C PHE A 433 11.62 26.07 4.38
N LEU A 434 12.92 26.38 4.24
CA LEU A 434 13.71 26.21 3.01
C LEU A 434 13.81 24.76 2.52
N PHE A 435 13.57 23.76 3.37
CA PHE A 435 13.52 22.36 2.93
C PHE A 435 12.30 22.07 2.04
N PHE A 436 11.23 22.86 2.15
CA PHE A 436 10.05 22.71 1.30
C PHE A 436 10.32 23.05 -0.17
N PRO A 437 10.81 24.26 -0.54
CA PRO A 437 11.16 24.55 -1.92
C PRO A 437 12.28 23.64 -2.44
N LEU A 438 13.20 23.16 -1.59
CA LEU A 438 14.18 22.15 -2.00
C LEU A 438 13.51 20.84 -2.47
N ALA A 439 12.56 20.32 -1.70
CA ALA A 439 11.83 19.11 -2.06
C ALA A 439 11.02 19.31 -3.36
N ILE A 440 10.41 20.49 -3.54
CA ILE A 440 9.68 20.85 -4.76
C ILE A 440 10.62 20.98 -5.97
N THR A 441 11.79 21.59 -5.81
CA THR A 441 12.79 21.71 -6.89
C THR A 441 13.29 20.33 -7.31
N LEU A 442 13.57 19.43 -6.35
CA LEU A 442 13.97 18.06 -6.66
C LEU A 442 12.86 17.30 -7.40
N LEU A 443 11.60 17.44 -6.97
CA LEU A 443 10.44 16.88 -7.67
C LEU A 443 10.37 17.36 -9.12
N ILE A 444 10.45 18.66 -9.35
CA ILE A 444 10.41 19.26 -10.70
C ILE A 444 11.59 18.77 -11.55
N ALA A 445 12.79 18.67 -10.97
CA ALA A 445 13.96 18.14 -11.65
C ALA A 445 13.76 16.68 -12.07
N LEU A 446 13.24 15.82 -11.18
CA LEU A 446 12.95 14.41 -11.48
C LEU A 446 11.88 14.26 -12.57
N ILE A 447 10.80 15.06 -12.50
CA ILE A 447 9.79 15.10 -13.55
C ILE A 447 10.42 15.53 -14.88
N SER A 448 11.24 16.59 -14.88
CA SER A 448 11.89 17.09 -16.09
C SER A 448 12.83 16.05 -16.71
N LEU A 449 13.65 15.39 -15.88
CA LEU A 449 14.55 14.31 -16.31
C LEU A 449 13.77 13.14 -16.92
N SER A 450 12.63 12.76 -16.34
CA SER A 450 11.79 11.69 -16.90
C SER A 450 11.17 12.03 -18.27
N HIS A 451 11.10 13.31 -18.63
CA HIS A 451 10.63 13.80 -19.93
C HIS A 451 11.76 14.20 -20.89
N ALA A 452 13.02 14.11 -20.46
CA ALA A 452 14.15 14.62 -21.21
C ALA A 452 14.27 13.97 -22.61
N SER A 453 14.00 12.67 -22.74
CA SER A 453 14.02 12.00 -24.05
C SER A 453 12.96 12.54 -25.01
N TYR A 454 11.78 12.86 -24.50
CA TYR A 454 10.69 13.44 -25.30
C TYR A 454 11.05 14.84 -25.81
N TYR A 455 11.56 15.71 -24.94
CA TYR A 455 11.87 17.10 -25.33
C TYR A 455 13.19 17.25 -26.09
N LEU A 456 14.26 16.57 -25.66
CA LEU A 456 15.60 16.76 -26.23
C LEU A 456 15.86 15.88 -27.45
N LYS A 457 15.30 14.67 -27.49
CA LYS A 457 15.56 13.70 -28.57
C LYS A 457 14.38 13.51 -29.52
N GLY A 458 13.21 14.08 -29.22
CA GLY A 458 11.99 13.90 -30.01
C GLY A 458 11.52 12.44 -30.11
N ARG A 459 12.02 11.54 -29.24
CA ARG A 459 11.68 10.11 -29.28
C ARG A 459 11.70 9.47 -27.89
N VAL A 460 10.81 8.51 -27.67
CA VAL A 460 10.63 7.81 -26.40
C VAL A 460 10.42 6.33 -26.69
N SER A 461 11.06 5.45 -25.93
CA SER A 461 10.79 4.02 -26.07
C SER A 461 9.44 3.69 -25.47
N LEU A 462 8.61 2.90 -26.17
CA LEU A 462 7.29 2.52 -25.66
C LEU A 462 7.39 1.69 -24.36
N THR A 463 8.52 1.02 -24.10
CA THR A 463 8.76 0.30 -22.83
C THR A 463 8.84 1.22 -21.61
N SER A 464 8.95 2.54 -21.81
CA SER A 464 8.78 3.50 -20.71
C SER A 464 7.32 3.70 -20.33
N PHE A 465 6.36 3.27 -21.13
CA PHE A 465 4.93 3.31 -20.82
C PHE A 465 4.50 1.99 -20.16
N ARG A 466 3.42 2.04 -19.38
CA ARG A 466 2.74 0.83 -18.93
C ARG A 466 1.44 0.67 -19.73
N PRO A 467 1.15 -0.53 -20.25
CA PRO A 467 -0.10 -0.77 -20.95
C PRO A 467 -1.29 -0.68 -19.99
N ILE A 468 -2.35 0.02 -20.42
CA ILE A 468 -3.64 0.12 -19.74
C ILE A 468 -4.47 -1.16 -19.89
N ILE A 469 -4.24 -1.93 -20.96
CA ILE A 469 -4.83 -3.26 -21.17
C ILE A 469 -3.69 -4.23 -21.45
N VAL A 470 -3.69 -5.36 -20.75
CA VAL A 470 -2.81 -6.50 -21.01
C VAL A 470 -3.67 -7.73 -21.07
N ARG A 471 -3.67 -8.41 -22.21
CA ARG A 471 -4.25 -9.74 -22.40
C ARG A 471 -3.26 -10.58 -23.19
N GLN A 472 -3.07 -11.83 -22.79
CA GLN A 472 -2.35 -12.85 -23.55
C GLN A 472 -2.78 -14.23 -23.03
N ASP A 473 -2.70 -15.24 -23.89
CA ASP A 473 -3.19 -16.60 -23.56
C ASP A 473 -2.18 -17.45 -22.79
N PHE A 474 -0.91 -17.03 -22.74
CA PHE A 474 0.16 -17.74 -22.02
C PHE A 474 0.95 -16.77 -21.14
N GLU A 475 1.09 -17.12 -19.86
CA GLU A 475 1.91 -16.41 -18.87
C GLU A 475 1.61 -14.89 -18.76
N SER A 476 2.50 -14.14 -18.10
CA SER A 476 2.39 -12.68 -17.97
C SER A 476 3.33 -11.93 -18.91
N LEU A 477 2.89 -10.77 -19.39
CA LEU A 477 3.66 -9.87 -20.25
C LEU A 477 5.07 -9.63 -19.68
N GLN A 478 6.09 -9.85 -20.52
CA GLN A 478 7.47 -9.56 -20.17
C GLN A 478 7.94 -8.26 -20.85
N VAL A 479 8.60 -7.39 -20.09
CA VAL A 479 9.16 -6.13 -20.59
C VAL A 479 10.68 -6.23 -20.66
N ASN A 480 11.23 -5.98 -21.84
CA ASN A 480 12.66 -6.09 -22.18
C ASN A 480 13.23 -7.52 -22.07
N LYS A 481 12.39 -8.56 -22.10
CA LYS A 481 12.73 -9.97 -21.97
C LYS A 481 11.71 -10.81 -22.74
N ALA A 482 12.10 -12.00 -23.21
CA ALA A 482 11.20 -12.94 -23.87
C ALA A 482 10.13 -13.50 -22.90
N VAL A 483 9.00 -13.97 -23.43
CA VAL A 483 7.80 -14.30 -22.64
C VAL A 483 8.04 -15.43 -21.62
N ASN A 484 8.85 -16.46 -21.96
CA ASN A 484 9.18 -17.54 -21.02
C ASN A 484 9.89 -17.06 -19.74
N SER A 485 10.49 -15.86 -19.76
CA SER A 485 11.09 -15.28 -18.56
C SER A 485 10.09 -15.09 -17.41
N ALA A 486 8.79 -15.09 -17.70
CA ALA A 486 7.71 -15.09 -16.71
C ALA A 486 7.81 -16.28 -15.73
N THR A 487 8.27 -17.44 -16.21
CA THR A 487 8.36 -18.69 -15.43
C THR A 487 9.52 -18.72 -14.44
N GLY A 488 10.34 -17.67 -14.40
CA GLY A 488 11.34 -17.44 -13.37
C GLY A 488 12.75 -17.23 -13.90
N TRP A 489 13.67 -16.91 -12.99
CA TRP A 489 15.03 -16.48 -13.33
C TRP A 489 15.85 -17.51 -14.13
N LYS A 490 15.57 -18.81 -13.99
CA LYS A 490 16.25 -19.88 -14.75
C LYS A 490 15.84 -19.92 -16.23
N LYS A 491 14.68 -19.34 -16.56
CA LYS A 491 14.14 -19.24 -17.92
C LYS A 491 14.27 -17.82 -18.48
N TRP A 492 15.06 -16.99 -17.81
CA TRP A 492 15.35 -15.64 -18.27
C TRP A 492 16.04 -15.69 -19.64
N ASN A 493 15.47 -14.97 -20.61
CA ASN A 493 16.07 -14.80 -21.92
C ASN A 493 15.90 -13.36 -22.43
N ARG A 494 16.82 -12.94 -23.31
CA ARG A 494 16.70 -11.68 -24.03
C ARG A 494 15.69 -11.83 -25.15
N LEU A 495 15.02 -10.72 -25.47
CA LEU A 495 14.19 -10.61 -26.67
C LEU A 495 15.05 -10.90 -27.89
N SER A 496 14.58 -11.77 -28.78
CA SER A 496 15.34 -12.11 -29.97
C SER A 496 14.48 -12.71 -31.06
N ASN A 497 14.65 -12.29 -32.30
CA ASN A 497 14.09 -13.00 -33.46
C ASN A 497 15.25 -13.47 -34.32
N ASN A 498 15.22 -14.74 -34.72
CA ASN A 498 16.29 -15.39 -35.51
C ASN A 498 17.72 -15.06 -35.01
N TYR A 499 17.93 -15.12 -33.69
CA TYR A 499 19.20 -14.81 -33.01
C TYR A 499 19.69 -13.34 -33.09
N PHE A 500 18.88 -12.41 -33.61
CA PHE A 500 19.12 -10.98 -33.47
C PHE A 500 18.61 -10.51 -32.10
N PHE A 501 19.52 -10.09 -31.23
CA PHE A 501 19.18 -9.76 -29.84
C PHE A 501 18.82 -8.29 -29.64
N TYR A 502 17.75 -8.06 -28.87
CA TYR A 502 17.25 -6.74 -28.54
C TYR A 502 17.29 -6.48 -27.02
N ARG A 503 17.53 -5.22 -26.67
CA ARG A 503 17.57 -4.79 -25.25
C ARG A 503 16.23 -4.27 -24.75
N ARG A 504 15.32 -3.90 -25.66
CA ARG A 504 14.05 -3.26 -25.33
C ARG A 504 12.96 -3.86 -26.18
N GLY A 505 11.79 -4.02 -25.58
CA GLY A 505 10.62 -4.56 -26.25
C GLY A 505 9.64 -5.20 -25.29
N PHE A 506 8.68 -5.90 -25.85
CA PHE A 506 7.67 -6.65 -25.14
C PHE A 506 7.67 -8.08 -25.66
N GLY A 507 7.95 -9.04 -24.77
CA GLY A 507 7.80 -10.46 -25.05
C GLY A 507 6.39 -10.90 -24.71
N THR A 508 5.68 -11.43 -25.71
CA THR A 508 4.26 -11.80 -25.64
C THR A 508 4.03 -13.20 -26.19
N HIS A 509 2.79 -13.67 -26.06
CA HIS A 509 2.33 -14.91 -26.67
C HIS A 509 0.96 -14.67 -27.33
N ALA A 510 0.72 -15.21 -28.53
CA ALA A 510 -0.59 -15.08 -29.18
C ALA A 510 -1.69 -15.87 -28.40
N ILE A 511 -2.95 -15.44 -28.35
CA ILE A 511 -3.46 -14.15 -28.81
C ILE A 511 -3.13 -13.10 -27.75
N SER A 512 -2.42 -12.03 -28.12
CA SER A 512 -2.10 -10.92 -27.20
C SER A 512 -2.72 -9.60 -27.62
N ASN A 513 -3.03 -8.76 -26.63
CA ASN A 513 -3.46 -7.39 -26.80
C ASN A 513 -2.87 -6.50 -25.70
N LEU A 514 -1.98 -5.59 -26.11
CA LEU A 514 -1.42 -4.54 -25.28
C LEU A 514 -1.96 -3.19 -25.75
N THR A 515 -2.63 -2.44 -24.89
CA THR A 515 -3.08 -1.07 -25.21
C THR A 515 -2.35 -0.05 -24.33
N PHE A 516 -1.85 1.03 -24.92
CA PHE A 516 -1.11 2.09 -24.24
C PHE A 516 -1.81 3.45 -24.40
N ASP A 517 -1.89 4.23 -23.32
CA ASP A 517 -2.32 5.64 -23.39
C ASP A 517 -1.12 6.54 -23.70
N ILE A 518 -0.98 6.90 -24.97
CA ILE A 518 0.09 7.77 -25.50
C ILE A 518 -0.34 9.24 -25.59
N ASN A 519 -1.58 9.55 -25.16
CA ASN A 519 -2.12 10.89 -24.95
C ASN A 519 -1.95 11.88 -26.14
N ARG A 520 -2.03 11.39 -27.39
CA ARG A 520 -1.95 12.21 -28.61
C ARG A 520 -0.65 13.03 -28.73
N ARG A 521 0.43 12.59 -28.08
CA ARG A 521 1.70 13.33 -28.00
C ARG A 521 2.71 12.97 -29.10
N PHE A 522 2.37 12.04 -29.99
CA PHE A 522 3.31 11.44 -30.92
C PHE A 522 2.72 11.41 -32.34
N SER A 523 3.61 11.50 -33.33
CA SER A 523 3.27 11.53 -34.76
C SER A 523 3.55 10.19 -35.45
N SER A 524 4.55 9.44 -34.98
CA SER A 524 4.94 8.16 -35.57
C SER A 524 5.38 7.12 -34.52
N PHE A 525 5.09 5.85 -34.81
CA PHE A 525 5.54 4.69 -34.04
C PHE A 525 6.39 3.80 -34.94
N ALA A 526 7.54 3.35 -34.45
CA ALA A 526 8.39 2.37 -35.13
C ALA A 526 8.78 1.23 -34.19
N THR A 527 8.91 0.03 -34.73
CA THR A 527 9.30 -1.19 -34.02
C THR A 527 9.78 -2.21 -35.03
N ASP A 528 10.61 -3.14 -34.61
CA ASP A 528 10.78 -4.41 -35.31
C ASP A 528 9.76 -5.42 -34.72
N ILE A 529 9.36 -6.40 -35.50
CA ILE A 529 8.49 -7.52 -35.07
C ILE A 529 9.05 -8.86 -35.53
N GLY A 530 8.75 -9.91 -34.79
CA GLY A 530 9.05 -11.28 -35.18
C GLY A 530 8.72 -12.30 -34.10
N VAL A 531 8.67 -13.57 -34.49
CA VAL A 531 8.55 -14.71 -33.58
C VAL A 531 9.85 -14.84 -32.78
N ASP A 532 9.77 -14.99 -31.46
CA ASP A 532 10.96 -15.09 -30.61
C ASP A 532 11.75 -16.36 -30.92
N THR A 533 13.06 -16.32 -30.74
CA THR A 533 13.98 -17.43 -30.95
C THR A 533 13.69 -18.62 -30.02
N GLU A 534 13.04 -18.40 -28.88
CA GLU A 534 12.63 -19.44 -27.96
C GLU A 534 11.40 -20.24 -28.39
N ALA A 535 10.65 -19.75 -29.39
CA ALA A 535 9.52 -20.48 -29.95
C ALA A 535 9.96 -21.73 -30.71
N SER A 536 9.07 -22.71 -30.81
CA SER A 536 9.20 -23.89 -31.67
C SER A 536 9.10 -23.53 -33.16
N THR A 537 9.39 -24.50 -34.01
CA THR A 537 9.48 -24.30 -35.47
C THR A 537 8.13 -24.14 -36.18
N ASP A 538 7.05 -24.56 -35.53
CA ASP A 538 5.67 -24.47 -36.00
C ASP A 538 4.98 -23.14 -35.63
N ALA A 539 5.60 -22.31 -34.79
CA ALA A 539 5.05 -21.03 -34.37
C ALA A 539 4.77 -20.07 -35.54
N SER A 540 3.62 -19.41 -35.47
CA SER A 540 2.97 -18.78 -36.60
C SER A 540 2.06 -17.64 -36.13
N VAL A 541 2.41 -16.39 -36.45
CA VAL A 541 1.70 -15.22 -35.92
C VAL A 541 1.41 -14.14 -36.96
N VAL A 542 0.45 -13.28 -36.65
CA VAL A 542 0.22 -12.00 -37.35
C VAL A 542 0.27 -10.85 -36.34
N PHE A 543 1.06 -9.83 -36.65
CA PHE A 543 1.15 -8.61 -35.85
C PHE A 543 0.22 -7.54 -36.39
N GLN A 544 -0.51 -6.88 -35.50
CA GLN A 544 -1.38 -5.76 -35.83
C GLN A 544 -1.09 -4.56 -34.94
N ILE A 545 -1.11 -3.37 -35.53
CA ILE A 545 -1.04 -2.09 -34.80
C ILE A 545 -2.37 -1.37 -34.97
N TRP A 546 -2.93 -0.92 -33.87
CA TRP A 546 -4.22 -0.24 -33.82
C TRP A 546 -4.08 1.16 -33.18
N GLY A 547 -4.83 2.14 -33.66
CA GLY A 547 -4.92 3.48 -33.08
C GLY A 547 -6.38 3.85 -32.85
N ASP A 548 -6.76 4.09 -31.59
CA ASP A 548 -8.13 4.46 -31.20
C ASP A 548 -9.21 3.55 -31.81
N GLY A 549 -8.94 2.23 -31.84
CA GLY A 549 -9.86 1.23 -32.38
C GLY A 549 -9.84 1.07 -33.91
N ARG A 550 -8.90 1.72 -34.62
CA ARG A 550 -8.70 1.55 -36.08
C ARG A 550 -7.40 0.80 -36.36
N LYS A 551 -7.43 -0.22 -37.23
CA LYS A 551 -6.24 -0.95 -37.67
C LYS A 551 -5.38 -0.03 -38.55
N LEU A 552 -4.13 0.17 -38.13
CA LEU A 552 -3.14 1.01 -38.82
C LEU A 552 -2.13 0.19 -39.62
N PHE A 553 -1.90 -1.05 -39.19
CA PHE A 553 -0.97 -1.98 -39.83
C PHE A 553 -1.34 -3.42 -39.51
N GLU A 554 -1.02 -4.32 -40.44
CA GLU A 554 -1.09 -5.77 -40.31
C GLU A 554 0.11 -6.38 -41.06
N SER A 555 0.84 -7.29 -40.42
CA SER A 555 1.93 -8.02 -41.06
C SER A 555 1.40 -9.12 -41.97
N ARG A 556 2.26 -9.66 -42.84
CA ARG A 556 2.05 -11.02 -43.35
C ARG A 556 2.12 -12.03 -42.20
N LYS A 557 1.69 -13.27 -42.44
CA LYS A 557 2.00 -14.40 -41.56
C LYS A 557 3.52 -14.51 -41.38
N MET A 558 3.98 -14.55 -40.13
CA MET A 558 5.38 -14.66 -39.76
C MET A 558 5.62 -15.97 -39.00
N GLY A 559 6.67 -16.70 -39.39
CA GLY A 559 7.10 -17.93 -38.74
C GLY A 559 8.40 -17.78 -37.97
N ARG A 560 8.77 -18.85 -37.24
CA ARG A 560 9.98 -18.91 -36.40
C ARG A 560 11.29 -18.49 -37.06
N PHE A 561 11.45 -18.74 -38.36
CA PHE A 561 12.70 -18.46 -39.10
C PHE A 561 12.66 -17.21 -39.99
N ASP A 562 11.54 -16.48 -39.99
CA ASP A 562 11.50 -15.18 -40.64
C ASP A 562 12.44 -14.21 -39.91
N PHE A 563 13.16 -13.39 -40.69
CA PHE A 563 13.96 -12.30 -40.16
C PHE A 563 13.08 -11.19 -39.56
N PRO A 564 13.62 -10.36 -38.64
CA PRO A 564 12.85 -9.29 -38.04
C PRO A 564 12.34 -8.32 -39.11
N GLN A 565 11.06 -7.97 -39.05
CA GLN A 565 10.46 -6.99 -39.96
C GLN A 565 10.38 -5.63 -39.28
N SER A 566 11.02 -4.61 -39.87
CA SER A 566 10.90 -3.22 -39.41
C SER A 566 9.60 -2.57 -39.89
N ILE A 567 8.92 -1.90 -38.97
CA ILE A 567 7.65 -1.22 -39.22
C ILE A 567 7.76 0.24 -38.77
N LYS A 568 7.12 1.14 -39.53
CA LYS A 568 6.89 2.52 -39.14
C LYS A 568 5.50 2.96 -39.56
N VAL A 569 4.70 3.43 -38.62
CA VAL A 569 3.31 3.84 -38.84
C VAL A 569 3.08 5.27 -38.36
N ASN A 570 2.12 5.95 -38.99
CA ASN A 570 1.63 7.27 -38.53
C ASN A 570 0.59 7.05 -37.42
N ILE A 571 0.78 7.72 -36.29
CA ILE A 571 -0.10 7.67 -35.11
C ILE A 571 -0.52 9.09 -34.67
N SER A 572 -0.47 10.06 -35.57
CA SER A 572 -0.83 11.45 -35.29
C SER A 572 -2.27 11.52 -34.78
N GLY A 573 -2.46 12.16 -33.62
CA GLY A 573 -3.77 12.29 -32.99
C GLY A 573 -4.27 11.03 -32.25
N VAL A 574 -3.54 9.92 -32.31
CA VAL A 574 -3.90 8.67 -31.61
C VAL A 574 -3.74 8.84 -30.11
N LYS A 575 -4.78 8.52 -29.34
CA LYS A 575 -4.71 8.49 -27.88
C LYS A 575 -4.30 7.11 -27.37
N PHE A 576 -4.94 6.06 -27.88
CA PHE A 576 -4.71 4.68 -27.48
C PHE A 576 -4.04 3.89 -28.60
N LEU A 577 -2.80 3.47 -28.35
CA LEU A 577 -2.03 2.61 -29.26
C LEU A 577 -2.19 1.15 -28.84
N GLY A 578 -2.73 0.31 -29.71
CA GLY A 578 -2.88 -1.13 -29.54
C GLY A 578 -1.79 -1.90 -30.29
N LEU A 579 -1.16 -2.85 -29.61
CA LEU A 579 -0.24 -3.84 -30.16
C LEU A 579 -0.86 -5.22 -29.96
N ILE A 580 -1.23 -5.88 -31.06
CA ILE A 580 -1.93 -7.16 -31.05
C ILE A 580 -1.13 -8.22 -31.80
N VAL A 581 -1.05 -9.42 -31.24
CA VAL A 581 -0.52 -10.61 -31.92
C VAL A 581 -1.64 -11.63 -32.00
N THR A 582 -1.95 -12.12 -33.20
CA THR A 582 -2.93 -13.20 -33.42
C THR A 582 -2.22 -14.49 -33.75
N ASP A 583 -2.95 -15.61 -33.66
CA ASP A 583 -2.53 -17.00 -33.89
C ASP A 583 -2.45 -17.40 -35.37
N ALA A 584 -2.43 -16.41 -36.27
CA ALA A 584 -2.47 -16.59 -37.73
C ALA A 584 -3.50 -17.62 -38.28
N GLY A 585 -4.55 -17.95 -37.53
CA GLY A 585 -5.58 -18.91 -37.89
C GLY A 585 -5.21 -20.41 -37.77
N ASP A 586 -4.06 -20.78 -37.20
CA ASP A 586 -3.68 -22.18 -36.96
C ASP A 586 -3.53 -22.57 -35.48
N GLY A 587 -3.92 -21.66 -34.57
CA GLY A 587 -3.93 -21.87 -33.13
C GLY A 587 -2.62 -21.41 -32.47
N ILE A 588 -2.64 -21.28 -31.15
CA ILE A 588 -1.63 -20.50 -30.40
C ILE A 588 -0.30 -21.24 -30.10
N ASN A 589 -0.07 -22.44 -30.67
CA ASN A 589 0.97 -23.33 -30.19
C ASN A 589 2.37 -22.71 -30.32
N SER A 590 2.99 -22.41 -29.17
CA SER A 590 4.33 -21.82 -29.06
C SER A 590 4.48 -20.46 -29.78
N ASP A 591 3.40 -19.71 -29.95
CA ASP A 591 3.37 -18.41 -30.63
C ASP A 591 3.98 -17.28 -29.79
N HIS A 592 5.24 -17.46 -29.40
CA HIS A 592 6.00 -16.48 -28.64
C HIS A 592 6.47 -15.42 -29.62
N ALA A 593 6.01 -14.19 -29.40
CA ALA A 593 6.13 -13.11 -30.35
C ALA A 593 6.60 -11.84 -29.65
N ASP A 594 7.53 -11.14 -30.30
CA ASP A 594 8.19 -9.98 -29.72
C ASP A 594 7.88 -8.70 -30.48
N TRP A 595 7.57 -7.64 -29.72
CA TRP A 595 7.65 -6.26 -30.18
C TRP A 595 9.02 -5.71 -29.85
N LEU A 596 9.90 -5.61 -30.84
CA LEU A 596 11.34 -5.39 -30.70
C LEU A 596 11.70 -3.91 -30.89
N ASN A 597 12.34 -3.31 -29.89
CA ASN A 597 12.72 -1.91 -29.83
C ASN A 597 11.61 -0.90 -30.24
N PRO A 598 10.42 -0.96 -29.60
CA PRO A 598 9.31 -0.06 -29.94
C PRO A 598 9.62 1.38 -29.48
N VAL A 599 9.50 2.33 -30.41
CA VAL A 599 9.82 3.76 -30.23
C VAL A 599 8.70 4.64 -30.77
N LEU A 600 8.29 5.61 -29.96
CA LEU A 600 7.37 6.70 -30.31
C LEU A 600 8.19 7.94 -30.67
N TYR A 601 7.79 8.64 -31.73
CA TYR A 601 8.40 9.87 -32.23
C TYR A 601 7.41 11.03 -32.09
N LYS A 602 7.91 12.17 -31.60
CA LYS A 602 7.10 13.37 -31.36
C LYS A 602 6.49 13.90 -32.66
#